data_AF-A0A6A4PNN8-F1
#
_entry.id   AF-A0A6A4PNN8-F1
#
_cell.length_a   1.000
_cell.length_b   1.000
_cell.length_c   1.000
_cell.angle_alpha   90.00
_cell.angle_beta   90.00
_cell.angle_gamma   90.00
#
_symmetry.space_group_name_H-M   'P 1'
#
loop_
_entity.id
_entity.type
_entity.pdbx_description
1 polymer ?
#
loop_
_entity_poly.entity_id
_entity_poly.type
_entity_poly.pdbx_seq_one_letter_code
_entity_poly.pdbx_strand_id
1 'polypeptide(L)'
;MGPIVITQLATGLSVLAGAVLVKSVMDRNPMAGPFPRCPTCNGTGRVTCLCSRWSDGDVGCRTCAGSGRMGCSNCGGTGTGRPMPISIAVRPPNRPS
;
A
#
# COMPACT_ATOMS: atom_id res chain seq x y z
N MET A 1 47.56 -24.26 -23.45
CA MET A 1 46.38 -23.51 -23.98
C MET A 1 45.22 -23.78 -23.04
N GLY A 2 45.07 -22.98 -21.98
CA GLY A 2 44.04 -23.21 -20.96
C GLY A 2 42.75 -22.48 -21.29
N PRO A 3 41.66 -23.16 -21.68
CA PRO A 3 40.41 -22.52 -22.06
C PRO A 3 39.32 -22.90 -21.05
N ILE A 4 39.61 -22.79 -19.75
CA ILE A 4 38.64 -23.12 -18.69
C ILE A 4 38.18 -21.86 -17.96
N VAL A 5 38.91 -20.75 -18.11
CA VAL A 5 38.61 -19.49 -17.40
C VAL A 5 37.53 -18.66 -18.12
N ILE A 6 37.30 -18.89 -19.42
CA ILE A 6 36.39 -18.05 -20.22
C ILE A 6 34.92 -18.50 -20.07
N THR A 7 34.66 -19.79 -19.83
CA THR A 7 33.30 -20.33 -19.74
C THR A 7 32.61 -20.11 -18.39
N GLN A 8 33.36 -19.79 -17.33
CA GLN A 8 32.78 -19.47 -16.01
C GLN A 8 32.24 -18.03 -15.91
N LEU A 9 32.75 -17.10 -16.73
CA LEU A 9 32.30 -15.70 -16.75
C LEU A 9 30.98 -15.54 -17.55
N ALA A 10 30.82 -16.31 -18.63
CA ALA A 10 29.65 -16.23 -19.50
C ALA A 10 28.36 -16.79 -18.85
N THR A 11 28.48 -17.79 -17.98
CA THR A 11 27.35 -18.37 -17.25
C THR A 11 26.96 -17.57 -16.01
N GLY A 12 27.87 -16.82 -15.39
CA GLY A 12 27.57 -15.96 -14.25
C GLY A 12 26.82 -14.66 -14.62
N LEU A 13 27.18 -14.03 -15.75
CA LEU A 13 26.59 -12.75 -16.18
C LEU A 13 25.14 -12.88 -16.68
N SER A 14 24.78 -14.00 -17.32
CA SER A 14 23.44 -14.24 -17.84
C SER A 14 22.39 -14.43 -16.73
N VAL A 15 22.78 -15.07 -15.62
CA VAL A 15 21.91 -15.26 -14.44
C VAL A 15 21.64 -13.93 -13.74
N LEU A 16 22.64 -13.04 -13.66
CA LEU A 16 22.49 -11.70 -13.07
C LEU A 16 21.55 -10.81 -13.91
N ALA A 17 21.66 -10.84 -15.24
CA ALA A 17 20.75 -10.09 -16.12
C ALA A 17 19.30 -10.61 -16.01
N GLY A 18 19.11 -11.93 -15.91
CA GLY A 18 17.81 -12.52 -15.65
C GLY A 18 17.21 -12.08 -14.32
N ALA A 19 18.01 -12.10 -13.23
CA ALA A 19 17.58 -11.71 -11.89
C ALA A 19 17.10 -10.25 -11.81
N VAL A 20 17.77 -9.33 -12.50
CA VAL A 20 17.39 -7.90 -12.54
C VAL A 20 16.04 -7.70 -13.24
N LEU A 21 15.78 -8.44 -14.32
CA LEU A 21 14.51 -8.38 -15.05
C LEU A 21 13.34 -8.90 -14.19
N VAL A 22 13.47 -10.06 -13.54
CA VAL A 22 12.41 -10.57 -12.64
C VAL A 22 12.21 -9.68 -11.42
N LYS A 23 13.29 -9.12 -10.82
CA LYS A 23 13.20 -8.12 -9.74
C LYS A 23 12.38 -6.91 -10.19
N SER A 24 12.65 -6.40 -11.40
CA SER A 24 11.94 -5.23 -11.93
C SER A 24 10.45 -5.48 -12.13
N VAL A 25 10.03 -6.70 -12.52
CA VAL A 25 8.61 -7.07 -12.65
C VAL A 25 7.95 -7.25 -11.28
N MET A 26 8.66 -7.82 -10.30
CA MET A 26 8.15 -7.95 -8.92
C MET A 26 8.03 -6.59 -8.19
N ASP A 27 8.92 -5.63 -8.47
CA ASP A 27 8.79 -4.26 -7.96
C ASP A 27 7.65 -3.49 -8.66
N ARG A 28 7.39 -3.78 -9.94
CA ARG A 28 6.30 -3.13 -10.71
C ARG A 28 4.92 -3.66 -10.34
N ASN A 29 4.84 -4.96 -10.06
CA ASN A 29 3.66 -5.63 -9.53
C ASN A 29 4.03 -6.15 -8.15
N PRO A 30 3.93 -5.34 -7.08
CA PRO A 30 4.02 -5.86 -5.73
C PRO A 30 2.98 -6.96 -5.65
N MET A 31 3.45 -8.21 -5.59
CA MET A 31 2.63 -9.40 -5.40
C MET A 31 1.58 -9.05 -4.35
N ALA A 32 0.31 -9.34 -4.64
CA ALA A 32 -0.84 -8.99 -3.82
C ALA A 32 -0.70 -9.55 -2.40
N GLY A 33 0.12 -8.91 -1.59
CA GLY A 33 0.21 -9.10 -0.17
C GLY A 33 -1.06 -8.57 0.47
N PRO A 34 -1.33 -8.93 1.74
CA PRO A 34 -2.46 -8.37 2.45
C PRO A 34 -2.43 -6.85 2.32
N PHE A 35 -3.47 -6.27 1.70
CA PHE A 35 -3.60 -4.82 1.66
C PHE A 35 -3.41 -4.29 3.08
N PRO A 36 -2.57 -3.25 3.28
CA PRO A 36 -2.29 -2.74 4.61
C PRO A 36 -3.63 -2.42 5.28
N ARG A 37 -3.81 -2.88 6.53
CA ARG A 37 -5.07 -2.65 7.24
C ARG A 37 -5.17 -1.17 7.58
N CYS A 38 -6.39 -0.63 7.54
CA CYS A 38 -6.59 0.73 7.99
C CYS A 38 -6.26 0.80 9.49
N PRO A 39 -5.29 1.65 9.92
CA PRO A 39 -4.86 1.71 11.32
C PRO A 39 -5.99 2.18 12.24
N THR A 40 -6.93 2.97 11.71
CA THR A 40 -8.03 3.57 12.49
C THR A 40 -9.12 2.56 12.86
N CYS A 41 -9.44 1.60 11.98
CA CYS A 41 -10.46 0.59 12.24
C CYS A 41 -9.89 -0.83 12.33
N ASN A 42 -8.57 -0.96 12.35
CA ASN A 42 -7.84 -2.22 12.39
C ASN A 42 -8.38 -3.30 11.44
N GLY A 43 -8.66 -2.94 10.19
CA GLY A 43 -9.17 -3.89 9.20
C GLY A 43 -10.69 -4.10 9.16
N THR A 44 -11.44 -3.68 10.17
CA THR A 44 -12.88 -3.99 10.28
C THR A 44 -13.77 -3.15 9.37
N GLY A 45 -13.28 -2.00 8.90
CA GLY A 45 -14.04 -1.04 8.10
C GLY A 45 -15.13 -0.29 8.88
N ARG A 46 -15.37 -0.60 10.15
CA ARG A 46 -16.39 0.07 10.98
C ARG A 46 -15.78 0.61 12.26
N VAL A 47 -16.24 1.77 12.67
CA VAL A 47 -15.90 2.41 13.96
C VAL A 47 -17.18 2.65 14.74
N THR A 48 -17.05 2.86 16.05
CA THR A 48 -18.18 3.26 16.89
C THR A 48 -18.68 4.64 16.44
N CYS A 49 -20.00 4.83 16.40
CA CYS A 49 -20.54 6.17 16.23
C CYS A 49 -20.42 6.90 17.56
N LEU A 50 -19.80 8.08 17.54
CA LEU A 50 -19.67 8.93 18.73
C LEU A 50 -20.92 9.78 18.99
N CYS A 51 -22.06 9.32 18.50
CA CYS A 51 -23.28 10.10 18.41
C CYS A 51 -24.39 9.45 19.23
N SER A 52 -25.16 10.26 19.95
CA SER A 52 -26.37 9.82 20.68
C SER A 52 -27.64 10.31 19.99
N ARG A 53 -28.75 9.63 20.27
CA ARG A 53 -30.06 9.98 19.74
C ARG A 53 -30.59 11.18 20.51
N TRP A 54 -30.94 12.24 19.79
CA TRP A 54 -31.44 13.47 20.42
C TRP A 54 -32.74 13.27 21.19
N SER A 55 -33.57 12.30 20.77
CA SER A 55 -34.90 12.05 21.36
C SER A 55 -34.82 11.49 22.78
N ASP A 56 -34.01 10.43 22.98
CA ASP A 56 -34.04 9.65 24.23
C ASP A 56 -32.64 9.33 24.79
N GLY A 57 -31.57 9.89 24.18
CA GLY A 57 -30.20 9.64 24.62
C GLY A 57 -29.63 8.27 24.25
N ASP A 58 -30.42 7.39 23.62
CA ASP A 58 -30.00 6.08 23.17
C ASP A 58 -28.84 6.10 22.16
N VAL A 59 -28.23 4.94 21.94
CA VAL A 59 -27.08 4.78 21.05
C VAL A 59 -27.44 5.14 19.61
N GLY A 60 -26.62 6.04 19.04
CA GLY A 60 -26.66 6.36 17.62
C GLY A 60 -27.54 7.54 17.25
N CYS A 61 -27.20 8.18 16.13
CA CYS A 61 -27.97 9.27 15.54
C CYS A 61 -28.37 8.92 14.10
N ARG A 62 -28.99 9.87 13.40
CA ARG A 62 -29.37 9.72 11.99
C ARG A 62 -28.18 9.29 11.11
N THR A 63 -26.96 9.75 11.42
CA THR A 63 -25.74 9.45 10.65
C THR A 63 -25.36 7.97 10.66
N CYS A 64 -25.64 7.24 11.76
CA CYS A 64 -25.36 5.80 11.86
C CYS A 64 -26.63 4.93 11.86
N ALA A 65 -27.77 5.52 11.49
CA ALA A 65 -29.08 4.87 11.48
C ALA A 65 -29.45 4.18 12.81
N GLY A 66 -28.99 4.72 13.95
CA GLY A 66 -29.24 4.11 15.27
C GLY A 66 -28.49 2.80 15.53
N SER A 67 -27.58 2.37 14.64
CA SER A 67 -26.83 1.11 14.82
C SER A 67 -25.64 1.24 15.80
N GLY A 68 -25.28 2.47 16.17
CA GLY A 68 -24.08 2.75 16.96
C GLY A 68 -22.76 2.48 16.24
N ARG A 69 -22.78 2.13 14.95
CA ARG A 69 -21.57 1.87 14.16
C ARG A 69 -21.63 2.64 12.84
N MET A 70 -20.53 3.28 12.47
CA MET A 70 -20.38 3.95 11.18
C MET A 70 -19.21 3.37 10.40
N GLY A 71 -19.20 3.56 9.09
CA GLY A 71 -18.03 3.26 8.27
C GLY A 71 -16.83 4.07 8.76
N CYS A 72 -15.65 3.46 8.78
CA CYS A 72 -14.42 4.17 9.11
C CYS A 72 -14.14 5.22 8.03
N SER A 73 -14.12 6.50 8.40
CA SER A 73 -13.87 7.61 7.47
C SER A 73 -12.50 7.52 6.81
N ASN A 74 -11.49 7.05 7.54
CA ASN A 74 -10.10 6.99 7.05
C ASN A 74 -9.90 5.97 5.92
N CYS A 75 -10.70 4.91 5.86
CA CYS A 75 -10.67 3.93 4.76
C CYS A 75 -11.98 3.86 3.96
N GLY A 76 -12.91 4.78 4.19
CA GLY A 76 -14.22 4.79 3.54
C GLY A 76 -15.04 3.52 3.76
N GLY A 77 -14.82 2.80 4.86
CA GLY A 77 -15.52 1.55 5.16
C GLY A 77 -14.91 0.27 4.57
N THR A 78 -13.84 0.38 3.77
CA THR A 78 -13.20 -0.78 3.12
C THR A 78 -12.38 -1.66 4.07
N GLY A 79 -11.98 -1.11 5.23
CA GLY A 79 -11.09 -1.79 6.17
C GLY A 79 -9.63 -1.84 5.71
N THR A 80 -9.33 -1.50 4.47
CA THR A 80 -7.97 -1.45 3.93
C THR A 80 -7.47 -0.01 3.87
N GLY A 81 -6.25 0.23 4.34
CA GLY A 81 -5.54 1.46 4.06
C GLY A 81 -5.18 1.45 2.58
N ARG A 82 -5.68 2.43 1.81
CA ARG A 82 -5.24 2.59 0.42
C ARG A 82 -3.84 3.20 0.44
N PRO A 83 -2.82 2.55 -0.14
CA PRO A 83 -1.58 3.23 -0.45
C PRO A 83 -1.92 4.34 -1.44
N MET A 84 -1.75 5.61 -1.04
CA MET A 84 -1.86 6.73 -1.97
C MET A 84 -0.52 6.85 -2.71
N PRO A 85 -0.46 6.58 -4.02
CA PRO A 85 0.78 6.76 -4.76
C PRO A 85 1.12 8.25 -4.80
N ILE A 86 2.24 8.62 -4.22
CA ILE A 86 2.76 9.99 -4.22
C ILE A 86 3.85 10.06 -5.28
N SER A 87 3.75 10.98 -6.23
CA SER A 87 4.82 11.27 -7.19
C SER A 87 5.55 12.54 -6.76
N ILE A 88 6.86 12.43 -6.54
CA ILE A 88 7.72 13.58 -6.21
C ILE A 88 8.43 13.98 -7.50
N ALA A 89 8.13 15.16 -8.02
CA ALA A 89 8.86 15.74 -9.15
C ALA A 89 10.11 16.47 -8.64
N VAL A 90 11.29 15.84 -8.77
CA VAL A 90 12.57 16.48 -8.44
C VAL A 90 13.03 17.31 -9.64
N ARG A 91 13.12 18.63 -9.47
CA ARG A 91 13.76 19.50 -10.47
C ARG A 91 15.28 19.42 -10.32
N PRO A 92 16.05 19.28 -11.41
CA PRO A 92 17.51 19.39 -11.34
C PRO A 92 17.92 20.76 -10.79
N PRO A 93 18.96 20.85 -9.95
CA PRO A 93 19.49 22.14 -9.53
C PRO A 93 19.98 22.91 -10.77
N ASN A 94 19.63 24.19 -10.87
CA ASN A 94 20.19 25.08 -11.89
C ASN A 94 21.71 25.10 -11.71
N ARG A 95 22.44 24.55 -12.69
CA ARG A 95 23.90 24.54 -12.70
C ARG A 95 24.38 25.97 -12.98
N PRO A 96 25.13 26.63 -12.06
CA PRO A 96 25.75 27.90 -12.39
C PRO A 96 26.83 27.67 -13.45
N SER A 97 26.85 28.55 -14.46
CA SER A 97 27.83 28.66 -15.54
C SER A 97 29.21 29.05 -15.03
#